data_AF-A0AAJ1F031-F1
#
_entry.id   AF-A0AAJ1F031-F1
#
_cell.length_a   1.000
_cell.length_b   1.000
_cell.length_c   1.000
_cell.angle_alpha   90.00
_cell.angle_beta   90.00
_cell.angle_gamma   90.00
#
_symmetry.space_group_name_H-M   'P 1'
#
loop_
_entity.id
_entity.type
_entity.pdbx_description
1 polymer ?
#
loop_
_entity_poly.entity_id
_entity_poly.type
_entity_poly.pdbx_seq_one_letter_code
_entity_poly.pdbx_strand_id
1 'polypeptide(L)'
;MDWLIWVSLGALFIGLWHEINRFPATNDSIIKLQERLDELESENHDLQVKVENLDSEVLSLSNEIDKIKDPAYHQALEGGDGHALYEMEKARGNI
;
A
#
# COMPACT_ATOMS: atom_id res chain seq x y z
N MET A 1 -10.63 -64.98 -11.28
CA MET A 1 -10.18 -63.95 -10.33
C MET A 1 -9.57 -62.75 -11.05
N ASP A 2 -8.74 -62.96 -12.08
CA ASP A 2 -8.01 -61.87 -12.74
C ASP A 2 -8.86 -60.84 -13.50
N TRP A 3 -9.98 -61.25 -14.11
CA TRP A 3 -10.80 -60.33 -14.91
C TRP A 3 -11.46 -59.21 -14.07
N LEU A 4 -11.86 -59.51 -12.84
CA LEU A 4 -12.45 -58.54 -11.92
C LEU A 4 -11.42 -57.50 -11.47
N ILE A 5 -10.15 -57.92 -11.34
CA ILE A 5 -9.04 -57.03 -10.99
C ILE A 5 -8.82 -56.02 -12.11
N TRP A 6 -8.83 -56.45 -13.38
CA TRP A 6 -8.69 -55.54 -14.53
C TRP A 6 -9.84 -54.55 -14.67
N VAL A 7 -11.08 -54.96 -14.39
CA VAL A 7 -12.25 -54.06 -14.39
C VAL A 7 -12.18 -53.05 -13.25
N SER A 8 -11.79 -53.50 -12.06
CA SER A 8 -11.54 -52.63 -10.90
C SER A 8 -10.45 -51.60 -11.19
N LEU A 9 -9.35 -52.03 -11.83
CA LEU A 9 -8.24 -51.16 -12.20
C LEU A 9 -8.67 -50.11 -13.23
N GLY A 10 -9.47 -50.52 -14.22
CA GLY A 10 -10.03 -49.61 -15.23
C GLY A 10 -11.01 -48.59 -14.62
N ALA A 11 -11.88 -49.01 -13.70
CA ALA A 11 -12.80 -48.10 -13.02
C ALA A 11 -12.07 -47.06 -12.14
N LEU A 12 -11.00 -47.48 -11.45
CA LEU A 12 -10.15 -46.59 -10.66
C LEU A 12 -9.44 -45.58 -11.58
N PHE A 13 -8.92 -46.04 -12.72
CA PHE A 13 -8.27 -45.18 -13.70
C PHE A 13 -9.24 -44.17 -14.32
N ILE A 14 -10.46 -44.57 -14.68
CA ILE A 14 -11.51 -43.68 -15.20
C ILE A 14 -11.93 -42.65 -14.14
N GLY A 15 -12.06 -43.06 -12.88
CA GLY A 15 -12.35 -42.15 -11.78
C GLY A 15 -11.26 -41.10 -11.58
N LEU A 16 -9.99 -41.52 -11.59
CA LEU A 16 -8.85 -40.61 -11.51
C LEU A 16 -8.76 -39.68 -12.73
N TRP A 17 -9.00 -40.21 -13.93
CA TRP A 17 -9.01 -39.42 -15.16
C TRP A 17 -10.14 -38.37 -15.18
N HIS A 18 -11.33 -38.75 -14.72
CA HIS A 18 -12.47 -37.86 -14.61
C HIS A 18 -12.22 -36.73 -13.59
N GLU A 19 -11.60 -37.03 -12.45
CA GLU A 19 -11.21 -36.01 -11.48
C GLU A 19 -10.13 -35.09 -12.05
N ILE A 20 -9.08 -35.64 -12.70
CA ILE A 20 -8.02 -34.86 -13.36
C ILE A 20 -8.60 -33.90 -14.43
N ASN A 21 -9.57 -34.38 -15.22
CA ASN A 21 -10.23 -33.60 -16.26
C ASN A 21 -11.31 -32.62 -15.73
N ARG A 22 -11.63 -32.65 -14.43
CA ARG A 22 -12.50 -31.68 -13.73
C ARG A 22 -11.73 -30.50 -13.13
N PHE A 23 -10.40 -30.59 -13.03
CA PHE A 23 -9.55 -29.47 -12.61
C PHE A 23 -9.29 -28.32 -13.62
N PRO A 24 -9.75 -28.28 -14.90
CA PRO A 24 -9.55 -27.07 -15.71
C PRO A 24 -10.29 -25.85 -15.13
N ALA A 25 -11.43 -26.05 -14.47
CA ALA A 25 -12.15 -24.98 -13.77
C ALA A 25 -11.35 -24.41 -12.58
N THR A 26 -10.53 -25.25 -11.93
CA THR A 26 -9.63 -24.81 -10.85
C THR A 26 -8.48 -23.98 -11.42
N ASN A 27 -7.94 -24.34 -12.58
CA ASN A 27 -6.92 -23.54 -13.26
C ASN A 27 -7.42 -22.14 -13.64
N ASP A 28 -8.62 -22.04 -14.23
CA ASP A 28 -9.24 -20.75 -14.55
C ASP A 28 -9.49 -19.91 -13.30
N SER A 29 -9.90 -20.55 -12.19
CA SER A 29 -10.09 -19.84 -10.92
C SER A 29 -8.77 -19.34 -10.33
N ILE A 30 -7.66 -20.07 -10.50
CA ILE A 30 -6.33 -19.68 -10.03
C ILE A 30 -5.78 -18.53 -10.87
N ILE A 31 -5.95 -18.56 -12.20
CA ILE A 31 -5.53 -17.46 -13.08
C ILE A 31 -6.29 -16.18 -12.73
N LYS A 32 -7.63 -16.27 -12.57
CA LYS A 32 -8.43 -15.12 -12.14
C LYS A 32 -8.08 -14.63 -10.74
N LEU A 33 -7.62 -15.51 -9.86
CA LEU A 33 -7.14 -15.12 -8.53
C LEU A 33 -5.82 -14.36 -8.63
N GLN A 34 -4.90 -14.80 -9.49
CA GLN A 34 -3.63 -14.12 -9.74
C GLN A 34 -3.87 -12.73 -10.35
N GLU A 35 -4.72 -12.63 -11.38
CA GLU A 35 -5.07 -11.34 -11.98
C GLU A 35 -5.65 -10.36 -10.96
N ARG A 36 -6.53 -10.84 -10.07
CA ARG A 36 -7.10 -10.01 -8.99
C ARG A 36 -6.09 -9.63 -7.92
N LEU A 37 -5.12 -10.50 -7.64
CA LEU A 37 -4.06 -10.20 -6.68
C LEU A 37 -3.10 -9.15 -7.26
N ASP A 38 -2.72 -9.29 -8.53
CA ASP A 38 -1.87 -8.32 -9.23
C ASP A 38 -2.56 -6.95 -9.33
N GLU A 39 -3.86 -6.92 -9.66
CA GLU A 39 -4.67 -5.71 -9.67
C GLU A 39 -4.73 -5.06 -8.28
N LEU A 40 -4.99 -5.86 -7.23
CA LEU A 40 -5.06 -5.37 -5.86
C LEU A 40 -3.70 -4.87 -5.35
N GLU A 41 -2.59 -5.52 -5.73
CA GLU A 41 -1.23 -5.07 -5.41
C GLU A 41 -0.93 -3.74 -6.10
N SER A 42 -1.30 -3.59 -7.37
CA SER A 42 -1.18 -2.33 -8.10
C SER A 42 -1.99 -1.20 -7.48
N GLU A 43 -3.25 -1.46 -7.11
CA GLU A 43 -4.10 -0.47 -6.43
C GLU A 43 -3.52 -0.06 -5.07
N ASN A 44 -2.95 -1.01 -4.32
CA ASN A 44 -2.33 -0.74 -3.03
C ASN A 44 -1.09 0.15 -3.20
N HIS A 45 -0.25 -0.12 -4.20
CA HIS A 45 0.90 0.72 -4.52
C HIS A 45 0.47 2.14 -4.91
N ASP A 46 -0.53 2.28 -5.77
CA ASP A 46 -1.08 3.59 -6.17
C ASP A 46 -1.65 4.36 -4.98
N LEU A 47 -2.35 3.68 -4.07
CA LEU A 47 -2.86 4.27 -2.84
C LEU A 47 -1.74 4.71 -1.91
N GLN A 48 -0.69 3.90 -1.76
CA GLN A 48 0.48 4.26 -0.96
C GLN A 48 1.16 5.52 -1.50
N VAL A 49 1.38 5.60 -2.81
CA VAL A 49 1.97 6.79 -3.45
C VAL A 49 1.07 8.02 -3.25
N LYS A 50 -0.25 7.87 -3.36
CA LYS A 50 -1.18 8.97 -3.07
C LYS A 50 -1.09 9.42 -1.62
N VAL A 51 -1.01 8.50 -0.66
CA VAL A 51 -0.86 8.83 0.75
C VAL A 51 0.44 9.57 1.02
N GLU A 52 1.57 9.12 0.46
CA GLU A 52 2.87 9.79 0.60
C GLU A 52 2.87 11.21 0.00
N ASN A 53 2.20 11.38 -1.15
CA ASN A 53 2.03 12.70 -1.75
C ASN A 53 1.15 13.62 -0.88
N LEU A 54 0.02 13.11 -0.36
CA LEU A 54 -0.84 13.88 0.53
C LEU A 54 -0.13 14.27 1.83
N ASP A 55 0.68 13.38 2.41
CA ASP A 55 1.47 13.68 3.62
C ASP A 55 2.49 14.80 3.34
N SER A 56 3.15 14.74 2.18
CA SER A 56 4.05 15.80 1.73
C SER A 56 3.33 17.13 1.50
N GLU A 57 2.14 17.12 0.88
CA GLU A 57 1.32 18.31 0.69
C GLU A 57 0.86 18.91 2.02
N VAL A 58 0.43 18.07 2.98
CA VAL A 58 0.04 18.51 4.32
C VAL A 58 1.22 19.13 5.07
N LEU A 59 2.40 18.53 5.01
CA LEU A 59 3.62 19.11 5.59
C LEU A 59 3.98 20.46 4.95
N SER A 60 3.87 20.56 3.62
CA SER A 60 4.12 21.82 2.90
C SER A 60 3.12 22.90 3.33
N LEU A 61 1.83 22.57 3.37
CA LEU A 61 0.77 23.48 3.80
C LEU A 61 0.93 23.88 5.27
N SER A 62 1.34 22.96 6.15
CA SER A 62 1.62 23.27 7.56
C SER A 62 2.76 24.28 7.68
N ASN A 63 3.86 24.07 6.94
CA ASN A 63 4.97 25.02 6.90
C ASN A 63 4.55 26.39 6.37
N GLU A 64 3.69 26.43 5.34
CA GLU A 64 3.19 27.68 4.79
C GLU A 64 2.26 28.40 5.78
N ILE A 65 1.41 27.66 6.49
CA ILE A 65 0.57 28.19 7.57
C ILE A 65 1.43 28.75 8.71
N ASP A 66 2.49 28.05 9.13
CA ASP A 66 3.39 28.53 10.18
C ASP A 66 4.12 29.81 9.77
N LYS A 67 4.55 29.91 8.50
CA LYS A 67 5.10 31.15 7.93
C LYS A 67 4.10 32.29 7.91
N ILE A 68 2.83 32.02 7.60
CA ILE A 68 1.76 33.05 7.61
C ILE A 68 1.42 33.47 9.03
N LYS A 69 1.37 32.53 9.96
CA LYS A 69 1.06 32.77 11.37
C LYS A 69 2.13 33.61 12.03
N ASP A 70 3.39 33.44 11.62
CA ASP A 70 4.53 34.09 12.26
C ASP A 70 5.66 34.48 11.29
N PRO A 71 5.40 35.45 10.41
CA PRO A 71 6.34 35.82 9.37
C PRO A 71 7.62 36.45 9.93
N ALA A 72 7.53 37.20 11.02
CA ALA A 72 8.68 37.88 11.63
C ALA A 72 9.64 36.88 12.28
N TYR A 73 9.13 35.85 12.95
CA TYR A 73 9.95 34.79 13.53
C TYR A 73 10.62 33.95 12.46
N HIS A 74 9.89 33.56 11.40
CA HIS A 74 10.48 32.80 10.29
C HIS A 74 11.52 33.60 9.51
N GLN A 75 11.32 34.91 9.34
CA GLN A 75 12.29 35.78 8.69
C GLN A 75 13.56 35.96 9.54
N ALA A 76 13.44 36.04 10.86
CA ALA A 76 14.58 36.03 11.78
C ALA A 76 15.31 34.67 11.80
N LEU A 77 14.57 33.56 11.67
CA LEU A 77 15.11 32.21 11.57
C LEU A 77 15.89 32.00 10.26
N GLU A 78 15.32 32.39 9.12
CA GLU A 78 15.97 32.32 7.80
C GLU A 78 17.16 33.29 7.70
N GLY A 79 17.09 34.45 8.36
CA GLY A 79 18.19 35.42 8.45
C GLY A 79 19.30 35.06 9.45
N GLY A 80 19.10 34.02 10.27
CA GLY A 80 20.04 33.63 11.33
C GLY A 80 20.18 34.67 12.45
N ASP A 81 19.21 35.57 12.61
CA ASP A 81 19.22 36.61 13.64
C ASP A 81 18.72 36.05 14.98
N GLY A 82 19.62 35.38 15.68
CA GLY A 82 19.35 34.81 17.01
C GLY A 82 18.96 35.85 18.06
N HIS A 83 19.33 37.12 17.88
CA HIS A 83 18.95 38.18 18.82
C HIS A 83 17.48 38.55 18.66
N ALA A 84 17.02 38.72 17.42
CA ALA A 84 15.61 38.95 17.11
C ALA A 84 14.73 37.77 17.57
N LEU A 85 15.17 36.52 17.37
CA LEU A 85 14.46 35.33 17.87
C LEU A 85 14.33 35.33 19.39
N TYR A 86 15.40 35.66 20.11
CA TYR A 86 15.40 35.75 21.57
C TYR A 86 14.45 36.84 22.08
N GLU A 87 14.44 38.02 21.47
CA GLU A 87 13.51 39.08 21.86
C GLU A 87 12.05 38.73 21.58
N MET A 88 11.79 38.01 20.48
CA MET A 88 10.45 37.52 20.13
C MET A 88 9.96 36.44 21.12
N GLU A 89 10.80 35.48 21.50
CA GLU A 89 10.43 34.46 22.50
C GLU A 89 10.22 35.09 23.89
N LYS A 90 11.05 36.06 24.27
CA LYS A 90 10.88 36.84 25.50
C LYS A 90 9.58 37.65 25.50
N ALA A 91 9.22 38.27 24.38
CA ALA A 91 7.97 39.02 24.23
C ALA A 91 6.73 38.12 24.32
N ARG A 92 6.87 36.83 23.99
CA ARG A 92 5.81 35.81 24.12
C ARG A 92 5.75 35.15 25.49
N GLY A 93 6.74 35.38 26.35
CA GLY A 93 6.81 34.78 27.68
C GLY A 93 7.20 33.29 27.67
N ASN A 94 7.84 32.81 26.60
CA ASN A 94 8.33 31.43 26.53
C ASN A 94 9.69 31.25 27.23
N ILE A 95 10.39 32.34 27.52
CA ILE A 95 11.67 32.43 28.24
C ILE A 95 11.73 33.73 29.07
#